data_AF-A0A0R1SJ01-F1
#
_entry.id   AF-A0A0R1SJ01-F1
#
_cell.length_a   1.000
_cell.length_b   1.000
_cell.length_c   1.000
_cell.angle_alpha   90.00
_cell.angle_beta   90.00
_cell.angle_gamma   90.00
#
_symmetry.space_group_name_H-M   'P 1'
#
loop_
_entity.id
_entity.type
_entity.pdbx_description
1 polymer ?
#
loop_
_entity_poly.entity_id
_entity_poly.type
_entity_poly.pdbx_seq_one_letter_code
_entity_poly.pdbx_strand_id
1 'polypeptide(L)' 'MVDTLNAVFWCLMNSEQYFVAVKRAVNLGNDADTIGSITSMLASLLYAPVTFPNEWLKALKGRNQIKVAVSSALLSSYF' A
#
# COMPACT_ATOMS: atom_id res chain seq x y z
N MET A 1 -5.72 -17.68 -1.97
CA MET A 1 -5.78 -16.81 -0.77
C MET A 1 -4.50 -16.92 0.06
N VAL A 2 -4.02 -18.12 0.42
CA VAL A 2 -2.72 -18.29 1.10
C VAL A 2 -1.57 -17.69 0.27
N ASP A 3 -1.62 -17.83 -1.06
CA ASP A 3 -0.59 -17.31 -1.97
C ASP A 3 -0.48 -15.78 -1.95
N THR A 4 -1.60 -15.06 -1.82
CA THR A 4 -1.63 -13.59 -1.72
C THR A 4 -0.86 -13.13 -0.48
N LEU A 5 -1.12 -13.75 0.68
CA LEU A 5 -0.46 -13.38 1.93
C LEU A 5 1.03 -13.72 1.91
N ASN A 6 1.39 -14.89 1.39
CA ASN A 6 2.78 -15.29 1.20
C ASN A 6 3.52 -14.32 0.27
N ALA A 7 2.91 -13.91 -0.83
CA ALA A 7 3.47 -12.92 -1.76
C ALA A 7 3.66 -11.55 -1.10
N VAL A 8 2.69 -11.09 -0.31
CA VAL A 8 2.78 -9.83 0.46
C VAL A 8 3.96 -9.87 1.42
N PHE A 9 4.06 -10.91 2.26
CA PHE A 9 5.17 -11.02 3.22
C PHE A 9 6.52 -11.17 2.52
N TRP A 10 6.59 -11.95 1.44
CA TRP A 10 7.80 -12.06 0.65
C TRP A 10 8.23 -10.70 0.09
N CYS A 11 7.31 -9.89 -0.43
CA CYS A 11 7.63 -8.55 -0.91
C CYS A 11 8.19 -7.64 0.19
N LEU A 12 7.58 -7.67 1.39
CA LEU A 12 7.99 -6.87 2.54
C LEU A 12 9.36 -7.31 3.08
N MET A 13 9.55 -8.61 3.32
CA MET A 13 10.77 -9.15 3.92
C MET A 13 12.00 -9.01 3.02
N ASN A 14 11.80 -8.95 1.70
CA ASN A 14 12.91 -8.81 0.75
C ASN A 14 13.17 -7.34 0.36
N SER A 15 12.49 -6.36 0.97
CA SER A 15 12.59 -4.94 0.63
C SER A 15 13.02 -4.10 1.82
N GLU A 16 13.73 -3.02 1.55
CA GLU A 16 14.23 -2.11 2.59
C GLU A 16 13.51 -0.75 2.58
N GLN A 17 12.62 -0.51 1.62
CA GLN A 17 11.89 0.75 1.48
C GLN A 17 10.55 0.55 0.78
N TYR A 18 9.60 1.44 1.08
CA TYR A 18 8.22 1.42 0.56
C TYR A 18 8.16 1.21 -0.96
N PHE A 19 8.89 2.04 -1.71
CA PHE A 19 8.86 1.99 -3.17
C PHE A 19 9.33 0.63 -3.72
N VAL A 20 10.36 0.02 -3.11
CA VAL A 20 10.89 -1.28 -3.56
C VAL A 20 9.88 -2.38 -3.26
N ALA A 21 9.26 -2.37 -2.08
CA ALA A 21 8.24 -3.33 -1.69
C ALA A 21 7.02 -3.30 -2.63
N VAL A 22 6.46 -2.12 -2.87
CA VAL A 22 5.28 -1.97 -3.73
C VAL A 22 5.62 -2.28 -5.19
N LYS A 23 6.77 -1.80 -5.69
CA LYS A 23 7.17 -2.09 -7.08
C LYS A 23 7.41 -3.59 -7.28
N ARG A 24 7.92 -4.30 -6.28
CA ARG A 24 8.06 -5.76 -6.35
C ARG A 24 6.70 -6.44 -6.38
N ALA A 25 5.79 -6.06 -5.49
CA ALA A 25 4.45 -6.63 -5.40
C ALA A 25 3.69 -6.54 -6.72
N VAL A 26 3.69 -5.38 -7.39
CA VAL A 26 2.97 -5.20 -8.66
C VAL A 26 3.62 -5.95 -9.84
N ASN A 27 4.92 -6.29 -9.74
CA ASN A 27 5.63 -7.05 -10.76
C ASN A 27 5.50 -8.57 -10.61
N LEU A 28 4.84 -9.07 -9.56
CA LEU A 28 4.56 -10.50 -9.41
C LEU A 28 3.50 -11.01 -10.40
N GLY A 29 2.73 -10.12 -11.02
CA GLY A 29 1.66 -10.47 -11.95
C GLY A 29 0.43 -11.06 -11.25
N ASN A 30 -0.39 -11.81 -12.00
CA ASN A 30 -1.64 -12.45 -11.54
C ASN A 30 -2.54 -11.49 -10.71
N ASP A 31 -2.57 -11.64 -9.38
CA ASP A 31 -3.36 -10.86 -8.42
C ASP A 31 -2.59 -9.60 -7.93
N ALA A 32 -1.90 -8.95 -8.86
CA ALA A 32 -0.94 -7.88 -8.58
C ALA A 32 -1.58 -6.64 -7.94
N ASP A 33 -2.84 -6.35 -8.23
CA ASP A 33 -3.58 -5.23 -7.65
C ASP A 33 -3.94 -5.49 -6.18
N THR A 34 -4.39 -6.70 -5.84
CA THR A 34 -4.65 -7.09 -4.44
C THR A 34 -3.34 -7.15 -3.65
N ILE A 35 -2.34 -7.86 -4.17
CA ILE A 35 -1.02 -7.99 -3.51
C ILE A 35 -0.37 -6.61 -3.36
N GLY A 36 -0.41 -5.79 -4.41
CA GLY A 36 0.11 -4.42 -4.40
C GLY A 36 -0.59 -3.53 -3.38
N SER A 37 -1.92 -3.61 -3.27
CA SER A 37 -2.72 -2.82 -2.32
C SER A 37 -2.39 -3.18 -0.88
N ILE A 38 -2.39 -4.47 -0.54
CA ILE A 38 -2.08 -4.95 0.83
C ILE A 38 -0.61 -4.66 1.18
N THR A 39 0.32 -4.92 0.25
CA THR A 39 1.74 -4.61 0.45
C THR A 39 1.96 -3.12 0.69
N SER A 40 1.31 -2.25 -0.09
CA SER A 40 1.39 -0.79 0.08
C SER A 40 0.87 -0.34 1.45
N MET A 41 -0.28 -0.87 1.89
CA MET A 41 -0.84 -0.56 3.21
C MET A 41 0.16 -0.90 4.33
N LEU A 42 0.67 -2.13 4.36
CA LEU A 42 1.59 -2.57 5.39
C LEU A 42 2.96 -1.87 5.30
N ALA A 43 3.51 -1.73 4.10
CA ALA A 43 4.78 -1.04 3.87
C ALA A 43 4.72 0.44 4.30
N SER A 44 3.56 1.10 4.17
CA SER A 44 3.39 2.49 4.60
C SER A 44 3.52 2.67 6.11
N LEU A 45 3.19 1.63 6.89
CA LEU A 45 3.36 1.58 8.34
C LEU A 45 4.79 1.16 8.71
N LEU A 46 5.32 0.15 8.03
CA LEU A 46 6.64 -0.44 8.33
C LEU A 46 7.79 0.53 8.04
N TYR A 47 7.72 1.29 6.94
CA TYR A 47 8.76 2.21 6.51
C TYR A 47 8.40 3.68 6.80
N ALA A 48 7.76 3.92 7.95
CA ALA A 48 7.37 5.27 8.36
C ALA A 48 8.60 6.13 8.76
N PRO A 49 8.66 7.43 8.43
CA PRO A 49 7.69 8.16 7.61
C PRO A 49 7.76 7.74 6.14
N VAL A 50 6.60 7.41 5.57
CA VAL A 50 6.53 6.92 4.19
C VAL A 50 6.70 8.08 3.19
N THR A 51 7.59 7.88 2.22
CA THR A 51 7.72 8.77 1.07
C THR A 51 7.05 8.15 -0.14
N PHE A 52 5.87 8.64 -0.50
CA PHE A 52 5.15 8.21 -1.69
C PHE A 52 5.74 8.88 -2.95
N PRO A 53 5.93 8.14 -4.06
CA PRO A 53 6.34 8.75 -5.33
C PRO A 53 5.34 9.83 -5.78
N ASN A 54 5.85 11.02 -6.06
CA ASN A 54 5.03 12.18 -6.44
C ASN A 54 4.19 11.92 -7.70
N GLU A 55 4.74 11.18 -8.66
CA GLU A 55 4.04 10.83 -9.91
C GLU A 55 2.83 9.93 -9.64
N TRP A 56 2.96 8.96 -8.72
CA TRP A 56 1.86 8.08 -8.33
C TRP A 56 0.75 8.88 -7.63
N LEU A 57 1.12 9.78 -6.72
CA LEU A 57 0.17 10.65 -6.04
C LEU A 57 -0.56 11.61 -6.99
N LYS A 58 0.13 12.11 -8.02
CA LYS A 58 -0.48 12.97 -9.06
C LYS A 58 -1.44 12.19 -9.95
N ALA A 59 -1.13 10.93 -10.25
CA ALA A 59 -1.97 10.07 -11.08
C ALA A 59 -3.16 9.44 -10.31
N LEU A 60 -3.12 9.40 -8.98
CA LEU A 60 -4.13 8.76 -8.15
C LEU A 60 -5.50 9.45 -8.26
N LYS A 61 -6.42 8.82 -8.98
CA LYS A 61 -7.84 9.21 -9.02
C LYS A 61 -8.48 9.00 -7.65
N GLY A 62 -9.42 9.86 -7.27
CA GLY A 62 -10.13 9.75 -5.99
C GLY A 62 -9.32 10.13 -4.76
N ARG A 63 -8.11 10.71 -4.91
CA ARG A 63 -7.26 11.12 -3.77
C ARG A 63 -8.00 11.98 -2.73
N ASN A 64 -8.85 12.91 -3.16
CA ASN A 64 -9.63 13.75 -2.25
C ASN A 64 -10.71 12.94 -1.51
N GLN A 65 -11.37 12.00 -2.18
CA GLN A 65 -12.37 11.12 -1.56
C GLN A 65 -11.72 10.23 -0.49
N ILE A 66 -10.55 9.67 -0.78
CA ILE A 66 -9.77 8.87 0.18
C ILE A 66 -9.41 9.73 1.40
N LYS A 67 -8.91 10.96 1.21
CA LYS A 67 -8.57 11.86 2.32
C LYS A 67 -9.77 12.17 3.20
N VAL A 68 -10.93 12.46 2.61
CA VAL A 68 -12.18 12.72 3.35
C VAL A 68 -12.59 11.46 4.11
N ALA A 69 -12.64 10.30 3.46
CA ALA A 69 -13.03 9.04 4.09
C ALA A 69 -12.14 8.68 5.28
N VAL A 70 -10.81 8.83 5.14
CA VAL A 70 -9.87 8.60 6.25
C VAL A 70 -10.08 9.61 7.38
N SER A 71 -10.28 10.90 7.06
CA SER A 71 -10.53 11.92 8.09
C SER A 71 -11.82 11.64 8.85
N SER A 72 -12.89 11.25 8.15
CA SER A 72 -14.15 10.86 8.78
C SER A 72 -14.01 9.60 9.64
N ALA A 73 -13.25 8.61 9.19
CA ALA A 73 -12.99 7.38 9.96
C ALA A 73 -12.20 7.66 11.24
N LEU A 74 -11.18 8.51 11.19
CA LEU A 74 -10.37 8.89 12.36
C LEU A 74 -11.14 9.73 13.39
N LEU A 75 -12.16 10.47 12.95
CA LEU A 75 -13.03 11.27 13.83
C LEU A 75 -14.25 10.48 14.33
N SER A 76 -14.44 9.25 13.82
CA SER A 76 -15.57 8.41 14.19
C SER A 76 -15.30 7.70 15.51
N SER A 77 -16.30 7.61 16.38
CA SER A 77 -16.21 6.97 17.71
C SER A 77 -16.08 5.44 17.67
N TYR A 78 -15.87 4.85 16.49
CA TYR A 78 -15.67 3.40 16.29
C TYR A 78 -14.20 2.99 16.37
N PHE A 79 -13.31 3.92 16.73
CA PHE A 79 -11.92 3.70 17.12
C PHE A 79 -11.59 4.48 18.40
#